data_AF-A0A814W0Z6-F1
#
_entry.id   AF-A0A814W0Z6-F1
#
_cell.length_a   1.000
_cell.length_b   1.000
_cell.length_c   1.000
_cell.angle_alpha   90.00
_cell.angle_beta   90.00
_cell.angle_gamma   90.00
#
_symmetry.space_group_name_H-M   'P 1'
#
loop_
_entity.id
_entity.type
_entity.pdbx_description
1 polymer ?
#
loop_
_entity_poly.entity_id
_entity_poly.type
_entity_poly.pdbx_seq_one_letter_code
_entity_poly.pdbx_strand_id
1 'polypeptide(L)'
;MAVPLDQQYKIEKKGIIEERISVLHLSGIDQHYFVTYIPLPTNIEDDGAIEQWIERMTFICDDLTWLLQQNHTKFWCEVAFNRDFHSMLDSYLRYAPRPQRTISINNYSSILNNKELEENISRLMFMCILRLSTHKESSENFFTPEGFGHVIYDNYIFDIPRLFDICSLYAIHNKVLLSKMIGNIFKQQQAYSKDLKDAIKSIKDVIAKRIRTFHTQSGPKKLNTTTETSSMGEIIDLLYYILDLSCTINRFFSVYPQGRIIFFHEDFHLTLIQLFETFLRVYERAQQFNEISDYIEIFEETKYETITLFNDLLASCCIDSLLNNDNKSENVESIINIFSLLITEKRFLAAYEDYFNLCEIIDLVHQTTGLLDDQQIEFYTDGVKQAIEVYGTPSCKRKLTSVKTSPSEGSASANTSVKQSTNTNVQMIQDLFPHLDEKYIQVS
;
A
#
# COMPACT_ATOMS: atom_id res chain seq x y z
N MET A 1 3.41 23.10 -36.76
CA MET A 1 3.08 22.32 -35.54
C MET A 1 4.35 22.13 -34.76
N ALA A 2 4.31 22.19 -33.43
CA ALA A 2 5.46 21.88 -32.60
C ALA A 2 5.84 20.39 -32.76
N VAL A 3 7.14 20.10 -32.75
CA VAL A 3 7.68 18.75 -32.93
C VAL A 3 7.86 18.10 -31.55
N PRO A 4 7.41 16.85 -31.32
CA PRO A 4 7.60 16.15 -30.03
C PRO A 4 9.09 16.00 -29.67
N LEU A 5 9.44 16.06 -28.39
CA LEU A 5 10.84 16.04 -27.92
C LEU A 5 11.61 14.79 -28.35
N ASP A 6 10.97 13.62 -28.34
CA ASP A 6 11.54 12.34 -28.82
C ASP A 6 11.89 12.34 -30.32
N GLN A 7 11.35 13.29 -31.08
CA GLN A 7 11.58 13.43 -32.53
C GLN A 7 12.41 14.67 -32.87
N GLN A 8 12.87 15.42 -31.88
CA GLN A 8 13.72 16.60 -32.08
C GLN A 8 15.19 16.18 -32.22
N TYR A 9 15.89 16.83 -33.15
CA TYR A 9 17.31 16.60 -33.40
C TYR A 9 18.06 17.91 -33.56
N LYS A 10 19.32 17.92 -33.12
CA LYS A 10 20.31 18.96 -33.41
C LYS A 10 21.36 18.42 -34.38
N ILE A 11 21.92 19.31 -35.20
CA ILE A 11 23.04 18.97 -36.08
C ILE A 11 24.33 19.37 -35.37
N GLU A 12 25.20 18.41 -35.09
CA GLU A 12 26.52 18.64 -34.53
C GLU A 12 27.57 18.50 -35.64
N LYS A 13 28.44 19.50 -35.78
CA LYS A 13 29.54 19.47 -36.75
C LYS A 13 30.80 18.90 -36.09
N LYS A 14 31.21 17.70 -36.50
CA LYS A 14 32.52 17.12 -36.14
C LYS A 14 33.45 17.25 -37.35
N GLY A 15 34.03 18.44 -37.50
CA GLY A 15 34.87 18.77 -38.67
C GLY A 15 34.04 18.97 -39.94
N ILE A 16 34.23 18.10 -40.95
CA ILE A 16 33.50 18.16 -42.24
C ILE A 16 32.18 17.37 -42.18
N ILE A 17 32.03 16.49 -41.20
CA ILE A 17 30.86 15.61 -41.07
C ILE A 17 29.80 16.29 -40.19
N GLU A 18 28.58 16.40 -40.70
CA GLU A 18 27.41 16.83 -39.96
C GLU A 18 26.67 15.59 -39.44
N GLU A 19 26.57 15.46 -38.12
CA GLU A 19 25.89 14.34 -37.47
C GLU A 19 24.56 14.82 -36.88
N ARG A 20 23.48 14.07 -37.11
CA ARG A 20 22.15 14.35 -36.57
C ARG A 20 22.00 13.63 -35.23
N ILE A 21 21.95 14.38 -34.14
CA ILE A 21 21.90 13.85 -32.77
C ILE A 21 20.56 14.21 -32.14
N SER A 22 19.98 13.28 -31.37
CA SER A 22 18.78 13.55 -30.57
C SER A 22 18.99 14.77 -29.68
N VAL A 23 17.95 15.59 -29.51
CA VAL A 23 17.99 16.69 -28.54
C VAL A 23 18.01 16.14 -27.10
N LEU A 24 17.34 15.01 -26.85
CA LEU A 24 17.48 14.23 -25.61
C LEU A 24 18.76 13.41 -25.69
N HIS A 25 19.84 13.93 -25.12
CA HIS A 25 21.17 13.34 -25.19
C HIS A 25 22.01 13.72 -23.96
N LEU A 26 22.97 12.86 -23.60
CA LEU A 26 23.86 13.06 -22.44
C LEU A 26 24.59 14.41 -22.47
N SER A 27 24.94 14.94 -23.65
CA SER A 27 25.54 16.28 -23.79
C SER A 27 24.64 17.44 -23.33
N GLY A 28 23.36 17.17 -23.11
CA GLY A 28 22.36 18.15 -22.71
C GLY A 28 22.22 18.31 -21.19
N ILE A 29 22.95 17.51 -20.40
CA ILE A 29 23.05 17.71 -18.96
C ILE A 29 23.97 18.90 -18.65
N ASP A 30 23.60 19.69 -17.65
CA ASP A 30 24.45 20.70 -17.03
C ASP A 30 25.38 20.00 -16.00
N GLN A 31 26.48 20.66 -15.59
CA GLN A 31 27.36 20.14 -14.52
C GLN A 31 26.74 20.39 -13.13
N HIS A 32 25.48 19.98 -12.96
CA HIS A 32 24.74 20.11 -11.70
C HIS A 32 24.84 18.81 -10.90
N TYR A 33 25.19 18.92 -9.62
CA TYR A 33 25.36 17.78 -8.72
C TYR A 33 24.17 17.69 -7.78
N PHE A 34 23.64 16.50 -7.59
CA PHE A 34 22.55 16.24 -6.65
C PHE A 34 23.09 15.45 -5.45
N VAL A 35 22.78 15.90 -4.23
CA VAL A 35 23.15 15.17 -3.02
C VAL A 35 22.07 14.15 -2.64
N THR A 36 22.48 13.03 -2.03
CA THR A 36 21.54 12.00 -1.57
C THR A 36 20.78 12.45 -0.32
N TYR A 37 19.51 12.09 -0.24
CA TYR A 37 18.70 12.28 0.96
C TYR A 37 19.18 11.37 2.10
N ILE A 38 19.10 11.88 3.33
CA ILE A 38 19.37 11.13 4.55
C ILE A 38 18.20 11.30 5.53
N PRO A 39 17.80 10.24 6.25
CA PRO A 39 16.76 10.36 7.26
C PRO A 39 17.21 11.27 8.41
N LEU A 40 16.24 11.81 9.14
CA LEU A 40 16.50 12.57 10.37
C LEU A 40 17.36 11.73 11.34
N PRO A 41 18.40 12.31 11.98
CA PRO A 41 19.22 11.62 12.96
C PRO A 41 18.38 11.04 14.10
N THR A 42 18.72 9.82 14.53
CA THR A 42 18.03 9.15 15.65
C THR A 42 18.31 9.86 16.98
N ASN A 43 19.51 10.41 17.15
CA ASN A 43 19.86 11.25 18.29
C ASN A 43 19.61 12.72 17.95
N ILE A 44 18.43 13.21 18.32
CA ILE A 44 18.01 14.60 18.12
C ILE A 44 18.72 15.61 19.04
N GLU A 45 19.50 15.14 20.03
CA GLU A 45 20.27 16.00 20.93
C GLU A 45 21.69 16.28 20.38
N ASP A 46 22.07 15.66 19.27
CA ASP A 46 23.34 15.95 18.58
C ASP A 46 23.14 17.13 17.61
N ASP A 47 23.36 18.35 18.13
CA ASP A 47 23.22 19.59 17.36
C ASP A 47 24.04 19.57 16.06
N GLY A 48 25.25 18.98 16.06
CA GLY A 48 26.09 18.90 14.87
C GLY A 48 25.52 17.98 13.79
N ALA A 49 24.94 16.85 14.19
CA ALA A 49 24.25 15.95 13.27
C ALA A 49 22.98 16.58 12.69
N ILE A 50 22.25 17.35 13.50
CA ILE A 50 21.06 18.09 13.05
C ILE A 50 21.44 19.21 12.08
N GLU A 51 22.47 20.01 12.38
CA GLU A 51 22.97 21.06 11.48
C GLU A 51 23.40 20.48 10.12
N GLN A 52 24.16 19.37 10.11
CA GLN A 52 24.54 18.68 8.89
C GLN A 52 23.33 18.19 8.10
N TRP A 53 22.31 17.66 8.79
CA TRP A 53 21.07 17.23 8.16
C TRP A 53 20.33 18.41 7.52
N ILE A 54 20.19 19.54 8.24
CA ILE A 54 19.53 20.76 7.73
C ILE A 54 20.24 21.30 6.50
N GLU A 55 21.58 21.40 6.53
CA GLU A 55 22.38 21.87 5.39
C GLU A 55 22.14 20.98 4.16
N ARG A 56 22.18 19.66 4.34
CA ARG A 56 21.93 18.71 3.26
C ARG A 56 20.50 18.80 2.70
N MET A 57 19.51 18.93 3.57
CA MET A 57 18.11 19.11 3.16
C MET A 57 17.90 20.43 2.39
N THR A 58 18.64 21.48 2.76
CA THR A 58 18.62 22.77 2.06
C THR A 58 19.18 22.64 0.65
N PHE A 59 20.32 21.95 0.47
CA PHE A 59 20.84 21.66 -0.87
C PHE A 59 19.84 20.88 -1.73
N ILE A 60 19.16 19.88 -1.17
CA ILE A 60 18.12 19.14 -1.91
C ILE A 60 16.96 20.06 -2.32
N CYS A 61 16.53 20.98 -1.45
CA CYS A 61 15.50 21.98 -1.80
C CYS A 61 15.94 22.85 -2.98
N ASP A 62 17.15 23.37 -2.92
CA ASP A 62 17.70 24.24 -3.96
C ASP A 62 17.85 23.48 -5.29
N ASP A 63 18.36 22.26 -5.24
CA ASP A 63 18.54 21.38 -6.40
C ASP A 63 17.21 21.03 -7.07
N LEU A 64 16.19 20.64 -6.29
CA LEU A 64 14.85 20.33 -6.82
C LEU A 64 14.18 21.59 -7.38
N THR A 65 14.37 22.74 -6.73
CA THR A 65 13.85 24.03 -7.21
C THR A 65 14.49 24.41 -8.54
N TRP A 66 15.82 24.28 -8.64
CA TRP A 66 16.56 24.50 -9.87
C TRP A 66 16.08 23.57 -10.98
N LEU A 67 15.91 22.27 -10.68
CA LEU A 67 15.47 21.26 -11.65
C LEU A 67 14.07 21.60 -12.20
N LEU A 68 13.13 21.98 -11.32
CA LEU A 68 11.77 22.37 -11.73
C LEU A 68 11.73 23.65 -12.57
N GLN A 69 12.70 24.55 -12.41
CA GLN A 69 12.82 25.76 -13.22
C GLN A 69 13.39 25.50 -14.62
N GLN A 70 13.97 24.33 -14.88
CA GLN A 70 14.51 24.00 -16.20
C GLN A 70 13.41 23.93 -17.26
N ASN A 71 13.77 24.36 -18.48
CA ASN A 71 12.89 24.15 -19.64
C ASN A 71 12.69 22.66 -19.91
N HIS A 72 11.64 22.31 -20.66
CA HIS A 72 11.23 20.93 -20.90
C HIS A 72 12.39 20.03 -21.37
N THR A 73 13.14 20.46 -22.39
CA THR A 73 14.28 19.70 -22.90
C THR A 73 15.37 19.47 -21.85
N LYS A 74 15.80 20.52 -21.16
CA LYS A 74 16.87 20.44 -20.15
C LYS A 74 16.46 19.55 -18.98
N PHE A 75 15.24 19.73 -18.48
CA PHE A 75 14.67 18.88 -17.44
C PHE A 75 14.76 17.41 -17.83
N TRP A 76 14.33 17.06 -19.04
CA TRP A 76 14.34 15.67 -19.51
C TRP A 76 15.75 15.12 -19.75
N CYS A 77 16.71 15.94 -20.17
CA CYS A 77 18.12 15.53 -20.23
C CYS A 77 18.68 15.21 -18.83
N GLU A 78 18.41 16.06 -17.84
CA GLU A 78 18.85 15.83 -16.45
C GLU A 78 18.30 14.52 -15.90
N VAL A 79 16.98 14.35 -15.91
CA VAL A 79 16.33 13.21 -15.25
C VAL A 79 16.52 11.88 -15.97
N ALA A 80 16.88 11.89 -17.26
CA ALA A 80 17.16 10.66 -18.01
C ALA A 80 18.62 10.22 -17.90
N PHE A 81 19.56 11.14 -17.67
CA PHE A 81 20.99 10.84 -17.80
C PHE A 81 21.85 11.22 -16.59
N ASN A 82 21.36 12.04 -15.66
CA ASN A 82 22.09 12.42 -14.45
C ASN A 82 21.94 11.35 -13.36
N ARG A 83 23.03 10.63 -13.06
CA ARG A 83 23.04 9.54 -12.06
C ARG A 83 22.86 10.03 -10.64
N ASP A 84 23.30 11.25 -10.35
CA ASP A 84 23.19 11.84 -9.02
C ASP A 84 21.72 12.13 -8.71
N PHE A 85 20.95 12.58 -9.71
CA PHE A 85 19.51 12.74 -9.59
C PHE A 85 18.82 11.42 -9.22
N HIS A 86 19.13 10.31 -9.90
CA HIS A 86 18.57 9.01 -9.54
C HIS A 86 18.94 8.57 -8.13
N SER A 87 20.19 8.81 -7.72
CA SER A 87 20.66 8.50 -6.36
C SER A 87 19.92 9.30 -5.30
N MET A 88 19.64 10.59 -5.57
CA MET A 88 18.83 11.46 -4.73
C MET A 88 17.37 10.99 -4.66
N LEU A 89 16.76 10.64 -5.81
CA LEU A 89 15.40 10.10 -5.87
C LEU A 89 15.27 8.78 -5.09
N ASP A 90 16.18 7.83 -5.30
CA ASP A 90 16.15 6.52 -4.63
C ASP A 90 16.34 6.64 -3.12
N SER A 91 17.30 7.47 -2.69
CA SER A 91 17.51 7.72 -1.27
C SER A 91 16.32 8.43 -0.62
N TYR A 92 15.69 9.38 -1.33
CA TYR A 92 14.49 10.04 -0.83
C TYR A 92 13.31 9.05 -0.68
N LEU A 93 12.97 8.31 -1.74
CA LEU A 93 11.85 7.37 -1.73
C LEU A 93 12.00 6.27 -0.67
N ARG A 94 13.25 5.85 -0.41
CA ARG A 94 13.57 4.83 0.59
C ARG A 94 13.48 5.33 2.03
N TYR A 95 13.94 6.55 2.30
CA TYR A 95 14.15 7.02 3.67
C TYR A 95 13.18 8.12 4.13
N ALA A 96 12.41 8.72 3.22
CA ALA A 96 11.42 9.72 3.59
C ALA A 96 10.40 9.13 4.61
N PRO A 97 9.98 9.93 5.61
CA PRO A 97 9.11 9.45 6.67
C PRO A 97 7.75 9.02 6.09
N ARG A 98 7.30 7.83 6.48
CA ARG A 98 6.00 7.25 6.08
C ARG A 98 5.00 7.39 7.23
N PRO A 99 3.72 7.73 6.95
CA PRO A 99 2.69 7.89 7.98
C PRO A 99 2.59 6.70 8.94
N GLN A 100 2.61 5.47 8.42
CA GLN A 100 2.51 4.24 9.23
C GLN A 100 3.75 3.95 10.11
N ARG A 101 4.88 4.62 9.86
CA ARG A 101 6.09 4.50 10.70
C ARG A 101 6.21 5.64 11.72
N THR A 102 5.50 6.74 11.48
CA THR A 102 5.49 7.93 12.33
C THR A 102 4.70 7.71 13.62
N ILE A 103 3.70 6.83 13.63
CA ILE A 103 2.91 6.47 14.83
C ILE A 103 3.79 5.91 15.96
N SER A 104 4.92 5.28 15.64
CA SER A 104 5.86 4.73 16.64
C SER A 104 6.82 5.75 17.26
N ILE A 105 6.85 7.00 16.79
CA ILE A 105 7.80 8.01 17.26
C ILE A 105 7.04 9.07 18.06
N ASN A 106 6.79 8.83 19.34
CA ASN A 106 6.21 9.82 20.26
C ASN A 106 7.14 11.03 20.57
N ASN A 107 8.27 11.16 19.88
CA ASN A 107 9.26 12.23 20.06
C ASN A 107 9.19 13.32 18.97
N TYR A 108 8.01 13.56 18.38
CA TYR A 108 7.82 14.58 17.34
C TYR A 108 7.82 16.04 17.84
N SER A 109 7.89 16.27 19.15
CA SER A 109 7.80 17.63 19.73
C SER A 109 9.03 18.51 19.46
N SER A 110 10.21 17.93 19.21
CA SER A 110 11.43 18.66 18.81
C SER A 110 11.55 18.86 17.29
N ILE A 111 10.75 18.16 16.49
CA ILE A 111 10.74 18.20 15.00
C ILE A 111 10.02 19.45 14.46
N LEU A 112 9.27 20.16 15.31
CA LEU A 112 8.44 21.32 14.90
C LEU A 112 9.23 22.42 14.16
N ASN A 113 10.53 22.58 14.42
CA ASN A 113 11.35 23.58 13.72
C ASN A 113 11.76 23.16 12.29
N ASN A 114 11.81 21.86 11.99
CA ASN A 114 12.29 21.33 10.70
C ASN A 114 11.19 20.71 9.83
N LYS A 115 9.96 20.63 10.36
CA LYS A 115 8.81 20.10 9.63
C LYS A 115 8.54 20.85 8.34
N GLU A 116 8.70 22.17 8.33
CA GLU A 116 8.51 23.00 7.13
C GLU A 116 9.51 22.63 6.03
N LEU A 117 10.77 22.33 6.39
CA LEU A 117 11.79 21.92 5.43
C LEU A 117 11.47 20.54 4.83
N GLU A 118 11.06 19.57 5.66
CA GLU A 118 10.62 18.26 5.17
C GLU A 118 9.37 18.35 4.27
N GLU A 119 8.38 19.14 4.68
CA GLU A 119 7.17 19.38 3.88
C GLU A 119 7.51 20.05 2.55
N ASN A 120 8.46 20.99 2.54
CA ASN A 120 8.91 21.66 1.33
C ASN A 120 9.63 20.69 0.38
N ILE A 121 10.57 19.88 0.87
CA ILE A 121 11.21 18.82 0.06
C ILE A 121 10.17 17.88 -0.49
N SER A 122 9.25 17.42 0.36
CA SER A 122 8.18 16.50 -0.03
C SER A 122 7.32 17.06 -1.16
N ARG A 123 6.95 18.34 -1.07
CA ARG A 123 6.22 19.06 -2.11
C ARG A 123 7.03 19.19 -3.39
N LEU A 124 8.30 19.61 -3.33
CA LEU A 124 9.16 19.79 -4.50
C LEU A 124 9.42 18.46 -5.21
N MET A 125 9.68 17.39 -4.45
CA MET A 125 9.86 16.05 -4.98
C MET A 125 8.58 15.55 -5.67
N PHE A 126 7.42 15.73 -5.03
CA PHE A 126 6.14 15.38 -5.65
C PHE A 126 5.90 16.12 -6.97
N MET A 127 6.24 17.41 -7.04
CA MET A 127 6.14 18.19 -8.28
C MET A 127 7.10 17.68 -9.37
N CYS A 128 8.32 17.24 -9.00
CA CYS A 128 9.24 16.61 -9.94
C CYS A 128 8.63 15.31 -10.50
N ILE A 129 8.10 14.45 -9.63
CA ILE A 129 7.45 13.18 -10.03
C ILE A 129 6.21 13.44 -10.89
N LEU A 130 5.43 14.48 -10.59
CA LEU A 130 4.31 14.93 -11.42
C LEU A 130 4.78 15.29 -12.84
N ARG A 131 5.86 16.05 -12.95
CA ARG A 131 6.44 16.40 -14.26
C ARG A 131 6.97 15.18 -15.00
N LEU A 132 7.68 14.27 -14.31
CA LEU A 132 8.17 13.00 -14.86
C LEU A 132 7.05 12.06 -15.36
N SER A 133 5.86 12.15 -14.75
CA SER A 133 4.70 11.33 -15.16
C SER A 133 3.82 12.01 -16.21
N THR A 134 4.19 13.21 -16.68
CA THR A 134 3.41 14.02 -17.63
C THR A 134 4.06 14.06 -19.01
N HIS A 135 3.54 13.27 -19.96
CA HIS A 135 4.07 13.23 -21.33
C HIS A 135 3.79 14.50 -22.17
N LYS A 136 2.88 15.36 -21.71
CA LYS A 136 2.48 16.60 -22.40
C LYS A 136 2.37 17.75 -21.40
N GLU A 137 3.46 18.50 -21.24
CA GLU A 137 3.54 19.66 -20.34
C GLU A 137 2.80 20.87 -20.93
N SER A 138 2.84 21.03 -22.25
CA SER A 138 2.07 22.07 -22.97
C SER A 138 1.75 21.65 -24.42
N SER A 139 1.16 22.55 -25.21
CA SER A 139 0.99 22.34 -26.66
C SER A 139 2.30 22.37 -27.44
N GLU A 140 3.36 22.93 -26.86
CA GLU A 140 4.68 23.08 -27.48
C GLU A 140 5.71 22.11 -26.89
N ASN A 141 5.53 21.73 -25.62
CA ASN A 141 6.44 20.87 -24.86
C ASN A 141 5.77 19.54 -24.54
N PHE A 142 6.07 18.52 -25.34
CA PHE A 142 5.46 17.20 -25.20
C PHE A 142 6.30 16.12 -25.88
N PHE A 143 6.00 14.87 -25.55
CA PHE A 143 6.45 13.67 -26.24
C PHE A 143 5.33 13.05 -27.03
N THR A 144 5.67 12.22 -28.02
CA THR A 144 4.72 11.20 -28.46
C THR A 144 4.44 10.23 -27.30
N PRO A 145 3.23 9.65 -27.22
CA PRO A 145 2.90 8.68 -26.17
C PRO A 145 3.90 7.51 -26.09
N GLU A 146 4.30 6.96 -27.24
CA GLU A 146 5.28 5.87 -27.34
C GLU A 146 6.69 6.33 -26.94
N GLY A 147 7.14 7.48 -27.44
CA GLY A 147 8.46 8.05 -27.09
C GLY A 147 8.59 8.31 -25.58
N PHE A 148 7.53 8.82 -24.94
CA PHE A 148 7.50 8.97 -23.49
C PHE A 148 7.64 7.63 -22.76
N GLY A 149 6.88 6.62 -23.20
CA GLY A 149 6.93 5.26 -22.62
C GLY A 149 8.32 4.63 -22.71
N HIS A 150 9.05 4.85 -23.81
CA HIS A 150 10.45 4.43 -23.95
C HIS A 150 11.37 5.21 -23.02
N VAL A 151 11.27 6.53 -22.98
CA VAL A 151 12.15 7.37 -22.15
C VAL A 151 12.05 7.01 -20.67
N ILE A 152 10.85 6.84 -20.13
CA ILE A 152 10.69 6.53 -18.71
C ILE A 152 11.13 5.11 -18.33
N TYR A 153 11.02 4.17 -19.27
CA TYR A 153 11.35 2.77 -19.07
C TYR A 153 12.84 2.50 -19.25
N ASP A 154 13.38 2.89 -20.40
CA ASP A 154 14.75 2.54 -20.82
C ASP A 154 15.81 3.32 -20.01
N ASN A 155 15.44 4.48 -19.45
CA ASN A 155 16.30 5.26 -18.56
C ASN A 155 16.01 5.00 -17.08
N TYR A 156 15.23 3.97 -16.73
CA TYR A 156 14.91 3.62 -15.34
C TYR A 156 14.40 4.81 -14.53
N ILE A 157 13.57 5.67 -15.11
CA ILE A 157 12.97 6.80 -14.39
C ILE A 157 11.96 6.27 -13.37
N PHE A 158 11.16 5.28 -13.79
CA PHE A 158 10.28 4.53 -12.92
C PHE A 158 10.59 3.04 -12.98
N ASP A 159 10.46 2.39 -11.84
CA ASP A 159 10.35 0.94 -11.66
C ASP A 159 9.27 0.64 -10.62
N ILE A 160 8.88 -0.62 -10.46
CA ILE A 160 7.79 -1.00 -9.55
C ILE A 160 8.08 -0.62 -8.09
N PRO A 161 9.30 -0.85 -7.53
CA PRO A 161 9.65 -0.35 -6.21
C PRO A 161 9.43 1.16 -6.03
N ARG A 162 9.88 1.99 -6.96
CA ARG A 162 9.63 3.45 -6.91
C ARG A 162 8.14 3.75 -6.96
N LEU A 163 7.35 3.07 -7.79
CA LEU A 163 5.90 3.31 -7.84
C LEU A 163 5.22 2.95 -6.52
N PHE A 164 5.65 1.87 -5.85
CA PHE A 164 5.18 1.53 -4.51
C PHE A 164 5.56 2.60 -3.49
N ASP A 165 6.81 3.05 -3.46
CA ASP A 165 7.26 4.07 -2.52
C ASP A 165 6.55 5.42 -2.74
N ILE A 166 6.36 5.84 -3.99
CA ILE A 166 5.60 7.04 -4.35
C ILE A 166 4.16 6.93 -3.84
N CYS A 167 3.50 5.77 -4.02
CA CYS A 167 2.16 5.56 -3.49
C CYS A 167 2.13 5.60 -1.96
N SER A 168 3.08 4.95 -1.30
CA SER A 168 3.20 4.95 0.16
C SER A 168 3.38 6.35 0.74
N LEU A 169 4.12 7.23 0.07
CA LEU A 169 4.36 8.60 0.53
C LEU A 169 3.18 9.55 0.25
N TYR A 170 2.55 9.44 -0.92
CA TYR A 170 1.67 10.51 -1.41
C TYR A 170 0.20 10.14 -1.58
N ALA A 171 -0.18 8.85 -1.49
CA ALA A 171 -1.56 8.42 -1.77
C ALA A 171 -2.60 9.01 -0.80
N ILE A 172 -2.25 9.22 0.47
CA ILE A 172 -3.21 9.71 1.49
C ILE A 172 -3.77 11.09 1.13
N HIS A 173 -2.90 12.00 0.67
CA HIS A 173 -3.30 13.40 0.43
C HIS A 173 -3.49 13.72 -1.06
N ASN A 174 -2.86 12.97 -1.97
CA ASN A 174 -2.82 13.32 -3.40
C ASN A 174 -3.43 12.24 -4.31
N LYS A 175 -4.27 11.34 -3.77
CA LYS A 175 -4.84 10.18 -4.47
C LYS A 175 -5.30 10.47 -5.90
N VAL A 176 -6.16 11.47 -6.10
CA VAL A 176 -6.77 11.75 -7.41
C VAL A 176 -5.73 12.13 -8.47
N LEU A 177 -4.76 12.98 -8.10
CA LEU A 177 -3.70 13.38 -9.02
C LEU A 177 -2.73 12.21 -9.26
N LEU A 178 -2.37 11.50 -8.18
CA LEU A 178 -1.46 10.37 -8.26
C LEU A 178 -2.04 9.22 -9.10
N SER A 179 -3.34 8.95 -9.04
CA SER A 179 -4.01 8.00 -9.93
C SER A 179 -3.85 8.37 -11.41
N LYS A 180 -3.88 9.66 -11.76
CA LYS A 180 -3.63 10.12 -13.13
C LYS A 180 -2.16 9.92 -13.52
N MET A 181 -1.24 10.20 -12.60
CA MET A 181 0.21 10.04 -12.81
C MET A 181 0.57 8.58 -13.07
N ILE A 182 0.23 7.69 -12.13
CA ILE A 182 0.50 6.24 -12.24
C ILE A 182 -0.27 5.62 -13.39
N GLY A 183 -1.54 6.00 -13.57
CA GLY A 183 -2.35 5.56 -14.70
C GLY A 183 -1.74 5.96 -16.05
N ASN A 184 -1.16 7.16 -16.17
CA ASN A 184 -0.46 7.57 -17.39
C ASN A 184 0.81 6.72 -17.60
N ILE A 185 1.60 6.45 -16.56
CA ILE A 185 2.81 5.60 -16.65
C ILE A 185 2.45 4.21 -17.21
N PHE A 186 1.50 3.50 -16.58
CA PHE A 186 1.08 2.16 -17.05
C PHE A 186 0.42 2.18 -18.43
N LYS A 187 -0.30 3.27 -18.76
CA LYS A 187 -0.95 3.41 -20.07
C LYS A 187 0.07 3.57 -21.20
N GLN A 188 1.08 4.41 -21.01
CA GLN A 188 2.08 4.68 -22.06
C GLN A 188 3.17 3.61 -22.14
N GLN A 189 3.38 2.84 -21.07
CA GLN A 189 4.35 1.76 -21.04
C GLN A 189 3.73 0.50 -20.40
N GLN A 190 3.31 -0.43 -21.24
CA GLN A 190 2.67 -1.67 -20.80
C GLN A 190 3.63 -2.66 -20.15
N ALA A 191 4.94 -2.54 -20.40
CA ALA A 191 5.96 -3.42 -19.79
C ALA A 191 5.94 -3.38 -18.25
N TYR A 192 5.54 -2.25 -17.64
CA TYR A 192 5.35 -2.17 -16.19
C TYR A 192 4.31 -3.16 -15.65
N SER A 193 3.32 -3.56 -16.44
CA SER A 193 2.38 -4.61 -16.01
C SER A 193 3.06 -5.96 -15.86
N LYS A 194 4.05 -6.27 -16.70
CA LYS A 194 4.86 -7.48 -16.58
C LYS A 194 5.82 -7.35 -15.39
N ASP A 195 6.49 -6.22 -15.25
CA ASP A 195 7.42 -5.98 -14.13
C ASP A 195 6.70 -6.04 -12.79
N LEU A 196 5.42 -5.62 -12.73
CA LEU A 196 4.59 -5.76 -11.54
C LEU A 196 4.36 -7.23 -11.17
N LYS A 197 4.09 -8.10 -12.15
CA LYS A 197 3.96 -9.55 -11.91
C LYS A 197 5.26 -10.15 -11.38
N ASP A 198 6.39 -9.76 -11.97
CA ASP A 198 7.69 -10.26 -11.55
C ASP A 198 8.08 -9.74 -10.15
N ALA A 199 7.71 -8.50 -9.82
CA ALA A 199 7.84 -7.95 -8.46
C ALA A 199 6.97 -8.72 -7.45
N ILE A 200 5.73 -9.07 -7.78
CA ILE A 200 4.84 -9.86 -6.91
C ILE A 200 5.46 -11.23 -6.61
N LYS A 201 6.03 -11.91 -7.60
CA LYS A 201 6.74 -13.19 -7.38
C LYS A 201 7.91 -13.02 -6.43
N SER A 202 8.72 -11.99 -6.61
CA SER A 202 9.83 -11.68 -5.70
C SER A 202 9.34 -11.41 -4.27
N ILE A 203 8.23 -10.69 -4.10
CA ILE A 203 7.60 -10.46 -2.79
C ILE A 203 7.15 -11.79 -2.17
N LYS A 204 6.47 -12.64 -2.94
CA LYS A 204 6.03 -13.98 -2.49
C LYS A 204 7.21 -14.85 -2.05
N ASP A 205 8.33 -14.82 -2.77
CA ASP A 205 9.53 -15.57 -2.41
C ASP A 205 10.15 -15.09 -1.09
N VAL A 206 10.20 -13.77 -0.87
CA VAL A 206 10.66 -13.20 0.40
C VAL A 206 9.75 -13.60 1.56
N ILE A 207 8.43 -13.54 1.35
CA ILE A 207 7.43 -13.97 2.34
C ILE A 207 7.58 -15.46 2.65
N ALA A 208 7.67 -16.31 1.63
CA ALA A 208 7.83 -17.76 1.80
C ALA A 208 9.11 -18.09 2.58
N LYS A 209 10.20 -17.37 2.32
CA LYS A 209 11.46 -17.50 3.08
C LYS A 209 11.26 -17.14 4.56
N ARG A 210 10.57 -16.02 4.85
CA ARG A 210 10.26 -15.62 6.24
C ARG A 210 9.39 -16.65 6.95
N ILE A 211 8.32 -17.14 6.32
CA ILE A 211 7.43 -18.18 6.88
C ILE A 211 8.23 -19.45 7.23
N ARG A 212 9.13 -19.90 6.35
CA ARG A 212 9.98 -21.09 6.60
C ARG A 212 10.86 -20.93 7.84
N THR A 213 11.37 -19.74 8.12
CA THR A 213 12.15 -19.47 9.35
C THR A 213 11.33 -19.80 10.60
N PHE A 214 10.07 -19.36 10.67
CA PHE A 214 9.20 -19.64 11.82
C PHE A 214 8.71 -21.10 11.90
N HIS A 215 8.49 -21.76 10.76
CA HIS A 215 8.11 -23.18 10.72
C HIS A 215 9.26 -24.11 11.12
N THR A 216 10.48 -23.88 10.64
CA THR A 216 11.64 -24.72 10.98
C THR A 216 12.03 -24.60 12.46
N GLN A 217 11.79 -23.46 13.08
CA GLN A 217 11.92 -23.28 14.54
C GLN A 217 10.87 -24.06 15.36
N SER A 218 9.77 -24.50 14.72
CA SER A 218 8.62 -25.17 15.34
C SER A 218 8.53 -26.70 15.10
N GLY A 219 9.52 -27.33 14.46
CA GLY A 219 9.54 -28.79 14.20
C GLY A 219 9.79 -29.66 15.44
N PRO A 220 9.63 -31.01 15.36
CA PRO A 220 9.84 -31.92 16.50
C PRO A 220 11.32 -31.89 16.93
N LYS A 221 11.59 -31.25 18.06
CA LYS A 221 12.94 -31.13 18.65
C LYS A 221 13.25 -32.36 19.50
N LYS A 222 14.49 -32.87 19.41
CA LYS A 222 15.02 -33.87 20.35
C LYS A 222 15.02 -33.29 21.76
N LEU A 223 14.68 -34.12 22.75
CA LEU A 223 14.35 -33.76 24.15
C LEU A 223 15.41 -32.98 24.96
N ASN A 224 16.55 -32.59 24.38
CA ASN A 224 17.74 -32.13 25.13
C ASN A 224 18.29 -30.76 24.71
N THR A 225 17.57 -29.96 23.92
CA THR A 225 18.01 -28.59 23.59
C THR A 225 17.01 -27.59 24.15
N THR A 226 17.51 -26.74 25.06
CA THR A 226 16.84 -25.55 25.58
C THR A 226 16.16 -24.78 24.44
N THR A 227 14.94 -24.34 24.72
CA THR A 227 14.01 -23.67 23.81
C THR A 227 14.62 -22.42 23.18
N GLU A 228 15.11 -22.51 21.95
CA GLU A 228 15.14 -21.35 21.06
C GLU A 228 13.73 -21.15 20.52
N THR A 229 12.91 -20.45 21.30
CA THR A 229 11.74 -19.71 20.81
C THR A 229 12.23 -18.65 19.82
N SER A 230 11.44 -18.31 18.80
CA SER A 230 11.73 -17.14 17.95
C SER A 230 12.02 -15.95 18.87
N SER A 231 13.09 -15.22 18.60
CA SER A 231 13.45 -14.09 19.47
C SER A 231 12.36 -13.02 19.37
N MET A 232 12.13 -12.30 20.45
CA MET A 232 11.13 -11.22 20.48
C MET A 232 11.38 -10.19 19.37
N GLY A 233 12.65 -9.87 19.09
CA GLY A 233 13.06 -9.01 17.99
C GLY A 233 12.59 -9.52 16.61
N GLU A 234 12.66 -10.83 16.35
CA GLU A 234 12.18 -11.41 15.08
C GLU A 234 10.65 -11.30 14.92
N ILE A 235 9.90 -11.39 16.01
CA ILE A 235 8.44 -11.24 15.99
C ILE A 235 8.05 -9.78 15.74
N ILE A 236 8.73 -8.84 16.41
CA ILE A 236 8.54 -7.40 16.18
C ILE A 236 8.92 -7.03 14.74
N ASP A 237 10.06 -7.53 14.25
CA ASP A 237 10.49 -7.30 12.88
C ASP A 237 9.50 -7.85 11.85
N LEU A 238 8.88 -9.01 12.14
CA LEU A 238 7.82 -9.56 11.31
C LEU A 238 6.55 -8.71 11.36
N LEU A 239 6.15 -8.22 12.54
CA LEU A 239 5.01 -7.33 12.72
C LEU A 239 5.16 -6.07 11.86
N TYR A 240 6.28 -5.35 11.98
CA TYR A 240 6.54 -4.16 11.18
C TYR A 240 6.68 -4.45 9.68
N TYR A 241 7.23 -5.62 9.33
CA TYR A 241 7.31 -6.04 7.92
C TYR A 241 5.91 -6.25 7.32
N ILE A 242 5.00 -6.92 8.03
CA ILE A 242 3.63 -7.14 7.58
C ILE A 242 2.90 -5.80 7.48
N LEU A 243 3.06 -4.91 8.47
CA LEU A 243 2.47 -3.58 8.44
C LEU A 243 2.92 -2.78 7.20
N ASP A 244 4.23 -2.67 6.98
CA ASP A 244 4.77 -1.89 5.85
C ASP A 244 4.35 -2.49 4.51
N LEU A 245 4.33 -3.83 4.39
CA LEU A 245 3.86 -4.53 3.20
C LEU A 245 2.37 -4.24 2.93
N SER A 246 1.51 -4.46 3.93
CA SER A 246 0.06 -4.28 3.80
C SER A 246 -0.30 -2.83 3.48
N CYS A 247 0.28 -1.87 4.21
CA CYS A 247 0.12 -0.44 3.94
C CYS A 247 0.56 -0.09 2.51
N THR A 248 1.76 -0.52 2.10
CA THR A 248 2.31 -0.18 0.78
C THR A 248 1.40 -0.67 -0.35
N ILE A 249 0.93 -1.91 -0.27
CA ILE A 249 0.04 -2.49 -1.29
C ILE A 249 -1.34 -1.82 -1.24
N ASN A 250 -1.92 -1.56 -0.07
CA ASN A 250 -3.18 -0.84 0.06
C ASN A 250 -3.11 0.56 -0.55
N ARG A 251 -2.03 1.31 -0.28
CA ARG A 251 -1.81 2.63 -0.88
C ARG A 251 -1.69 2.52 -2.40
N PHE A 252 -0.93 1.55 -2.91
CA PHE A 252 -0.84 1.30 -4.35
C PHE A 252 -2.21 0.97 -4.97
N PHE A 253 -3.01 0.09 -4.37
CA PHE A 253 -4.35 -0.25 -4.86
C PHE A 253 -5.30 0.93 -4.86
N SER A 254 -5.21 1.79 -3.85
CA SER A 254 -6.01 3.01 -3.80
C SER A 254 -5.73 3.92 -5.00
N VAL A 255 -4.49 3.95 -5.49
CA VAL A 255 -4.04 4.79 -6.60
C VAL A 255 -4.25 4.11 -7.95
N TYR A 256 -3.94 2.82 -8.06
CA TYR A 256 -4.01 2.00 -9.26
C TYR A 256 -4.84 0.72 -9.02
N PRO A 257 -6.19 0.82 -9.07
CA PRO A 257 -7.08 -0.31 -8.76
C PRO A 257 -6.88 -1.55 -9.64
N GLN A 258 -6.44 -1.36 -10.89
CA GLN A 258 -6.13 -2.46 -11.82
C GLN A 258 -5.01 -3.38 -11.29
N GLY A 259 -4.17 -2.88 -10.37
CA GLY A 259 -3.20 -3.70 -9.66
C GLY A 259 -3.83 -4.85 -8.88
N ARG A 260 -5.05 -4.70 -8.35
CA ARG A 260 -5.75 -5.75 -7.57
C ARG A 260 -5.93 -7.02 -8.38
N ILE A 261 -6.37 -6.89 -9.63
CA ILE A 261 -6.58 -8.01 -10.56
C ILE A 261 -5.26 -8.74 -10.81
N ILE A 262 -4.16 -8.00 -11.02
CA ILE A 262 -2.83 -8.59 -11.23
C ILE A 262 -2.37 -9.35 -9.99
N PHE A 263 -2.51 -8.77 -8.79
CA PHE A 263 -2.16 -9.42 -7.53
C PHE A 263 -3.01 -10.67 -7.25
N PHE A 264 -4.30 -10.62 -7.57
CA PHE A 264 -5.20 -11.74 -7.41
C PHE A 264 -4.83 -12.91 -8.32
N HIS A 265 -4.58 -12.65 -9.61
CA HIS A 265 -4.13 -13.66 -10.58
C HIS A 265 -2.76 -14.26 -10.26
N GLU A 266 -1.90 -13.55 -9.55
CA GLU A 266 -0.62 -14.07 -9.06
C GLU A 266 -0.76 -14.74 -7.66
N ASP A 267 -1.98 -15.09 -7.23
CA ASP A 267 -2.30 -15.78 -5.97
C ASP A 267 -1.73 -15.09 -4.72
N PHE A 268 -1.66 -13.77 -4.73
CA PHE A 268 -1.10 -13.03 -3.60
C PHE A 268 -1.96 -13.17 -2.33
N HIS A 269 -3.28 -13.29 -2.48
CA HIS A 269 -4.23 -13.49 -1.38
C HIS A 269 -3.92 -14.76 -0.55
N LEU A 270 -3.53 -15.86 -1.22
CA LEU A 270 -3.09 -17.09 -0.53
C LEU A 270 -1.83 -16.87 0.30
N THR A 271 -0.89 -16.09 -0.25
CA THR A 271 0.38 -15.76 0.42
C THR A 271 0.13 -14.88 1.65
N LEU A 272 -0.81 -13.95 1.55
CA LEU A 272 -1.20 -13.06 2.65
C LEU A 272 -1.83 -13.83 3.81
N ILE A 273 -2.75 -14.76 3.52
CA ILE A 273 -3.36 -15.64 4.53
C ILE A 273 -2.26 -16.44 5.26
N GLN A 274 -1.38 -17.11 4.50
CA GLN A 274 -0.32 -17.93 5.09
C GLN A 274 0.65 -17.12 5.96
N LEU A 275 1.04 -15.93 5.50
CA LEU A 275 1.91 -15.03 6.25
C LEU A 275 1.27 -14.59 7.56
N PHE A 276 0.04 -14.09 7.51
CA PHE A 276 -0.61 -13.54 8.68
C PHE A 276 -1.04 -14.62 9.67
N GLU A 277 -1.52 -15.77 9.20
CA GLU A 277 -1.79 -16.94 10.05
C GLU A 277 -0.51 -17.42 10.77
N THR A 278 0.63 -17.48 10.06
CA THR A 278 1.93 -17.83 10.67
C THR A 278 2.32 -16.82 11.74
N PHE A 279 2.14 -15.53 11.45
CA PHE A 279 2.39 -14.45 12.41
C PHE A 279 1.51 -14.55 13.66
N LEU A 280 0.19 -14.71 13.50
CA LEU A 280 -0.75 -14.84 14.62
C LEU A 280 -0.35 -15.99 15.56
N ARG A 281 0.08 -17.14 15.01
CA ARG A 281 0.55 -18.29 15.81
C ARG A 281 1.75 -17.96 16.68
N VAL A 282 2.73 -17.21 16.17
CA VAL A 282 3.94 -16.85 16.94
C VAL A 282 3.65 -15.70 17.89
N TYR A 283 2.80 -14.75 17.51
CA TYR A 283 2.38 -13.62 18.34
C TYR A 283 1.58 -14.08 19.57
N GLU A 284 0.61 -14.99 19.41
CA GLU A 284 -0.14 -15.60 20.53
C GLU A 284 0.77 -16.30 21.56
N ARG A 285 1.82 -16.99 21.08
CA ARG A 285 2.80 -17.63 21.98
C ARG A 285 3.59 -16.59 22.76
N ALA A 286 3.99 -15.49 22.13
CA ALA A 286 4.70 -14.40 22.80
C ALA A 286 3.80 -13.65 23.82
N GLN A 287 2.49 -13.54 23.57
CA GLN A 287 1.54 -12.97 24.54
C GLN A 287 1.51 -13.72 25.87
N GLN A 288 1.68 -15.04 25.85
CA GLN A 288 1.65 -15.86 27.08
C GLN A 288 2.79 -15.50 28.05
N PHE A 289 3.87 -14.89 27.55
CA PHE A 289 5.01 -14.45 28.35
C PHE A 289 4.96 -12.94 28.67
N ASN A 290 3.87 -12.25 28.30
CA ASN A 290 3.64 -10.81 28.50
C ASN A 290 4.72 -9.90 27.88
N GLU A 291 5.45 -10.38 26.86
CA GLU A 291 6.60 -9.68 26.26
C GLU A 291 6.22 -8.61 25.23
N ILE A 292 4.93 -8.48 24.86
CA ILE A 292 4.49 -7.72 23.69
C ILE A 292 3.47 -6.60 23.97
N SER A 293 3.26 -6.25 25.24
CA SER A 293 2.22 -5.27 25.64
C SER A 293 2.40 -3.89 24.99
N ASP A 294 3.64 -3.49 24.71
CA ASP A 294 3.95 -2.19 24.11
C ASP A 294 3.61 -2.12 22.60
N TYR A 295 3.31 -3.26 21.97
CA TYR A 295 3.09 -3.39 20.52
C TYR A 295 1.63 -3.68 20.15
N ILE A 296 0.69 -3.58 21.11
CA ILE A 296 -0.73 -3.90 20.88
C ILE A 296 -1.33 -2.97 19.82
N GLU A 297 -1.04 -1.67 19.88
CA GLU A 297 -1.57 -0.70 18.91
C GLU A 297 -1.08 -1.00 17.48
N ILE A 298 0.22 -1.24 17.33
CA ILE A 298 0.83 -1.59 16.04
C ILE A 298 0.28 -2.93 15.54
N PHE A 299 0.04 -3.89 16.42
CA PHE A 299 -0.61 -5.16 16.08
C PHE A 299 -2.02 -4.96 15.53
N GLU A 300 -2.85 -4.15 16.20
CA GLU A 300 -4.21 -3.87 15.74
C GLU A 300 -4.22 -3.13 14.40
N GLU A 301 -3.31 -2.17 14.19
CA GLU A 301 -3.13 -1.52 12.89
C GLU A 301 -2.70 -2.51 11.81
N THR A 302 -1.73 -3.38 12.13
CA THR A 302 -1.25 -4.43 11.20
C THR A 302 -2.38 -5.39 10.82
N LYS A 303 -3.19 -5.79 11.80
CA LYS A 303 -4.36 -6.63 11.60
C LYS A 303 -5.35 -5.93 10.68
N TYR A 304 -5.71 -4.68 10.96
CA TYR A 304 -6.63 -3.90 10.14
C TYR A 304 -6.16 -3.76 8.69
N GLU A 305 -4.91 -3.32 8.46
CA GLU A 305 -4.36 -3.10 7.12
C GLU A 305 -4.26 -4.43 6.33
N THR A 306 -3.86 -5.52 6.99
CA THR A 306 -3.74 -6.84 6.36
C THR A 306 -5.10 -7.44 5.99
N ILE A 307 -6.07 -7.36 6.89
CA ILE A 307 -7.43 -7.86 6.68
C ILE A 307 -8.15 -7.02 5.62
N THR A 308 -7.97 -5.70 5.63
CA THR A 308 -8.50 -4.80 4.59
C THR A 308 -7.89 -5.12 3.23
N LEU A 309 -6.58 -5.36 3.15
CA LEU A 309 -5.91 -5.75 1.91
C LEU A 309 -6.49 -7.04 1.32
N PHE A 310 -6.68 -8.06 2.16
CA PHE A 310 -7.31 -9.30 1.74
C PHE A 310 -8.75 -9.07 1.25
N ASN A 311 -9.55 -8.31 2.01
CA ASN A 311 -10.93 -8.02 1.65
C ASN A 311 -11.05 -7.24 0.34
N ASP A 312 -10.18 -6.25 0.11
CA ASP A 312 -10.14 -5.46 -1.13
C ASP A 312 -9.88 -6.34 -2.36
N LEU A 313 -9.00 -7.34 -2.22
CA LEU A 313 -8.72 -8.33 -3.26
C LEU A 313 -9.95 -9.21 -3.53
N LEU A 314 -10.57 -9.75 -2.47
CA LEU A 314 -11.76 -10.57 -2.58
C LEU A 314 -12.93 -9.80 -3.20
N ALA A 315 -13.21 -8.60 -2.70
CA ALA A 315 -14.31 -7.77 -3.17
C ALA A 315 -14.12 -7.38 -4.64
N SER A 316 -12.97 -6.81 -4.99
CA SER A 316 -12.75 -6.28 -6.34
C SER A 316 -12.64 -7.37 -7.40
N CYS A 317 -12.03 -8.51 -7.07
CA CYS A 317 -11.72 -9.55 -8.05
C CYS A 317 -12.80 -10.62 -8.14
N CYS A 318 -13.54 -10.85 -7.05
CA CYS A 318 -14.56 -11.89 -7.01
C CYS A 318 -15.98 -11.31 -6.91
N ILE A 319 -16.25 -10.48 -5.89
CA ILE A 319 -17.61 -10.01 -5.59
C ILE A 319 -18.10 -9.03 -6.67
N ASP A 320 -17.32 -8.02 -7.01
CA ASP A 320 -17.68 -7.03 -8.02
C ASP A 320 -17.85 -7.68 -9.40
N SER A 321 -16.97 -8.63 -9.75
CA SER A 321 -17.10 -9.38 -11.01
C SER A 321 -18.36 -10.24 -11.03
N LEU A 322 -18.73 -10.82 -9.88
CA LEU A 322 -19.96 -11.61 -9.75
C LEU A 322 -21.21 -10.75 -9.94
N LEU A 323 -21.24 -9.57 -9.31
CA LEU A 323 -22.35 -8.62 -9.41
C LEU A 323 -22.51 -8.04 -10.82
N ASN A 324 -21.40 -7.84 -11.53
CA ASN A 324 -21.38 -7.30 -12.89
C ASN A 324 -21.69 -8.35 -13.99
N ASN A 325 -21.96 -9.62 -13.61
CA ASN A 325 -22.24 -10.75 -14.50
C ASN A 325 -21.12 -11.15 -15.47
N ASP A 326 -19.88 -10.73 -15.24
CA ASP A 326 -18.73 -11.19 -16.02
C ASP A 326 -18.27 -12.57 -15.49
N ASN A 327 -18.20 -13.58 -16.37
CA ASN A 327 -17.68 -14.94 -16.10
C ASN A 327 -18.13 -15.60 -14.77
N LYS A 328 -19.45 -15.70 -14.54
CA LYS A 328 -20.03 -16.20 -13.28
C LYS A 328 -19.47 -17.53 -12.76
N SER A 329 -19.24 -18.52 -13.62
CA SER A 329 -18.87 -19.88 -13.17
C SER A 329 -17.44 -19.97 -12.63
N GLU A 330 -16.46 -19.37 -13.31
CA GLU A 330 -15.05 -19.38 -12.85
C GLU A 330 -14.89 -18.58 -11.54
N ASN A 331 -15.59 -17.45 -11.44
CA ASN A 331 -15.55 -16.62 -10.23
C ASN A 331 -16.11 -17.35 -9.01
N VAL A 332 -17.16 -18.15 -9.17
CA VAL A 332 -17.75 -18.91 -8.06
C VAL A 332 -16.81 -20.00 -7.55
N GLU A 333 -16.13 -20.71 -8.44
CA GLU A 333 -15.15 -21.73 -8.03
C GLU A 333 -13.99 -21.10 -7.25
N SER A 334 -13.46 -19.96 -7.74
CA SER A 334 -12.44 -19.20 -7.01
C SER A 334 -12.91 -18.76 -5.62
N ILE A 335 -14.14 -18.26 -5.50
CA ILE A 335 -14.72 -17.85 -4.20
C ILE A 335 -14.84 -19.05 -3.25
N ILE A 336 -15.36 -20.18 -3.74
CA ILE A 336 -15.53 -21.41 -2.95
C ILE A 336 -14.17 -21.92 -2.44
N ASN A 337 -13.14 -21.88 -3.29
CA ASN A 337 -11.78 -22.24 -2.90
C ASN A 337 -11.24 -21.31 -1.79
N ILE A 338 -11.53 -20.01 -1.87
CA ILE A 338 -11.17 -19.04 -0.83
C ILE A 338 -11.92 -19.35 0.48
N PHE A 339 -13.23 -19.62 0.44
CA PHE A 339 -13.99 -19.97 1.63
C PHE A 339 -13.45 -21.23 2.31
N SER A 340 -13.12 -22.26 1.51
CA SER A 340 -12.53 -23.50 2.01
C SER A 340 -11.17 -23.26 2.70
N LEU A 341 -10.36 -22.37 2.12
CA LEU A 341 -9.09 -21.97 2.72
C LEU A 341 -9.27 -21.21 4.03
N LEU A 342 -10.18 -20.23 4.06
CA LEU A 342 -10.46 -19.42 5.25
C LEU A 342 -10.91 -20.28 6.44
N ILE A 343 -11.77 -21.28 6.20
CA ILE A 343 -12.21 -22.20 7.26
C ILE A 343 -11.08 -23.06 7.82
N THR A 344 -10.10 -23.38 6.97
CA THR A 344 -8.92 -24.13 7.40
C THR A 344 -8.02 -23.25 8.28
N GLU A 345 -7.85 -21.98 7.94
CA GLU A 345 -6.98 -21.03 8.65
C GLU A 345 -7.76 -20.19 9.67
N LYS A 346 -8.11 -20.86 10.78
CA LYS A 346 -9.05 -20.33 11.79
C LYS A 346 -8.61 -19.05 12.50
N ARG A 347 -7.30 -18.77 12.65
CA ARG A 347 -6.86 -17.52 13.31
C ARG A 347 -7.04 -16.35 12.37
N PHE A 348 -6.65 -16.54 11.10
CA PHE A 348 -6.92 -15.57 10.05
C PHE A 348 -8.41 -15.29 9.93
N LEU A 349 -9.25 -16.32 9.88
CA LEU A 349 -10.70 -16.16 9.80
C LEU A 349 -11.27 -15.40 11.01
N ALA A 350 -10.83 -15.72 12.23
CA ALA A 350 -11.27 -14.97 13.41
C ALA A 350 -10.84 -13.50 13.38
N ALA A 351 -9.65 -13.20 12.87
CA ALA A 351 -9.19 -11.82 12.67
C ALA A 351 -9.96 -11.11 11.54
N TYR A 352 -10.36 -11.82 10.49
CA TYR A 352 -11.21 -11.31 9.43
C TYR A 352 -12.59 -10.86 9.97
N GLU A 353 -13.19 -11.70 10.82
CA GLU A 353 -14.50 -11.47 11.45
C GLU A 353 -14.57 -10.25 12.38
N ASP A 354 -13.41 -9.75 12.84
CA ASP A 354 -13.34 -8.50 13.60
C ASP A 354 -13.82 -7.30 12.77
N TYR A 355 -13.58 -7.31 11.45
CA TYR A 355 -13.83 -6.17 10.56
C TYR A 355 -14.87 -6.43 9.46
N PHE A 356 -14.93 -7.66 8.94
CA PHE A 356 -15.81 -8.05 7.83
C PHE A 356 -16.62 -9.30 8.20
N ASN A 357 -17.76 -9.54 7.55
CA ASN A 357 -18.64 -10.67 7.87
C ASN A 357 -18.62 -11.68 6.70
N LEU A 358 -17.99 -12.84 6.89
CA LEU A 358 -17.90 -13.84 5.83
C LEU A 358 -19.26 -14.44 5.50
N CYS A 359 -20.16 -14.59 6.48
CA CYS A 359 -21.50 -15.13 6.26
C CYS A 359 -22.33 -14.25 5.32
N GLU A 360 -22.21 -12.91 5.41
CA GLU A 360 -22.88 -11.99 4.47
C GLU A 360 -22.39 -12.19 3.04
N ILE A 361 -21.10 -12.50 2.85
CA ILE A 361 -20.52 -12.78 1.54
C ILE A 361 -21.00 -14.14 1.03
N ILE A 362 -21.07 -15.16 1.89
CA ILE A 362 -21.60 -16.49 1.54
C ILE A 362 -23.06 -16.37 1.09
N ASP A 363 -23.89 -15.62 1.84
CA ASP A 363 -25.28 -15.38 1.50
C ASP A 363 -25.43 -14.65 0.17
N LEU A 364 -24.59 -13.62 -0.07
CA LEU A 364 -24.57 -12.89 -1.33
C LEU A 364 -24.24 -13.82 -2.51
N VAL A 365 -23.25 -14.69 -2.36
CA VAL A 365 -22.85 -15.65 -3.39
C VAL A 365 -23.96 -16.66 -3.64
N HIS A 366 -24.59 -17.19 -2.58
CA HIS A 366 -25.73 -18.10 -2.72
C HIS A 366 -26.89 -17.44 -3.47
N GLN A 367 -27.29 -16.22 -3.08
CA GLN A 367 -28.38 -15.47 -3.72
C GLN A 367 -28.10 -15.16 -5.19
N THR A 368 -26.85 -14.85 -5.53
CA THR A 368 -26.48 -14.41 -6.89
C THR A 368 -26.29 -15.59 -7.86
N THR A 369 -25.88 -16.75 -7.34
CA THR A 369 -25.43 -17.88 -8.18
C THR A 369 -26.36 -19.09 -8.11
N GLY A 370 -27.00 -19.32 -6.96
CA GLY A 370 -27.74 -20.55 -6.66
C GLY A 370 -26.88 -21.82 -6.73
N LEU A 371 -25.54 -21.69 -6.73
CA LEU A 371 -24.60 -22.82 -6.90
C LEU A 371 -24.17 -23.44 -5.56
N LEU A 372 -24.33 -22.69 -4.46
CA LEU A 372 -24.10 -23.20 -3.11
C LEU A 372 -25.37 -23.89 -2.61
N ASP A 373 -25.25 -25.15 -2.20
CA ASP A 373 -26.35 -25.85 -1.52
C ASP A 373 -26.43 -25.50 -0.03
N ASP A 374 -27.56 -25.82 0.60
CA ASP A 374 -27.80 -25.51 2.01
C ASP A 374 -26.79 -26.19 2.94
N GLN A 375 -26.27 -27.38 2.57
CA GLN A 375 -25.30 -28.12 3.36
C GLN A 375 -23.93 -27.44 3.35
N GLN A 376 -23.52 -26.91 2.19
CA GLN A 376 -22.30 -26.14 2.04
C GLN A 376 -22.39 -24.85 2.86
N ILE A 377 -23.51 -24.13 2.81
CA ILE A 377 -23.70 -22.91 3.60
C ILE A 377 -23.63 -23.20 5.10
N GLU A 378 -24.29 -24.27 5.56
CA GLU A 378 -24.22 -24.70 6.96
C GLU A 378 -22.78 -25.04 7.37
N PHE A 379 -22.07 -25.82 6.54
CA PHE A 379 -20.66 -26.14 6.74
C PHE A 379 -19.80 -24.89 6.87
N TYR A 380 -19.97 -23.92 5.97
CA TYR A 380 -19.17 -22.70 5.99
C TYR A 380 -19.46 -21.86 7.24
N THR A 381 -20.74 -21.68 7.55
CA THR A 381 -21.24 -20.92 8.69
C THR A 381 -20.76 -21.51 10.02
N ASP A 382 -20.77 -22.84 10.15
CA ASP A 382 -20.29 -23.52 11.35
C ASP A 382 -18.77 -23.44 11.49
N GLY A 383 -18.03 -23.45 10.38
CA GLY A 383 -16.60 -23.15 10.37
C GLY A 383 -16.29 -21.75 10.92
N VAL A 384 -17.06 -20.73 10.50
CA VAL A 384 -16.93 -19.35 11.02
C VAL A 384 -17.20 -19.31 12.52
N LYS A 385 -18.31 -19.91 12.99
CA LYS A 385 -18.64 -19.97 14.43
C LYS A 385 -17.50 -20.61 15.22
N GLN A 386 -16.97 -21.73 14.75
CA GLN A 386 -15.89 -22.44 15.44
C GLN A 386 -14.61 -21.60 15.51
N ALA A 387 -14.26 -20.88 14.45
CA ALA A 387 -13.11 -19.97 14.45
C ALA A 387 -13.29 -18.84 15.48
N ILE A 388 -14.46 -18.21 15.53
CA ILE A 388 -14.79 -17.14 16.49
C ILE A 388 -14.80 -17.67 17.93
N GLU A 389 -15.34 -18.86 18.18
CA GLU A 389 -15.37 -19.43 19.52
C GLU A 389 -13.95 -19.64 20.07
N VAL A 390 -13.04 -20.17 19.25
CA VAL A 390 -11.66 -20.49 19.66
C VAL A 390 -10.77 -19.25 19.69
N TYR A 391 -10.76 -18.44 18.64
CA TYR A 391 -9.78 -17.36 18.43
C TYR A 391 -10.38 -15.95 18.41
N GLY A 392 -11.71 -15.81 18.35
CA GLY A 392 -12.38 -14.53 18.19
C GLY A 392 -12.22 -13.59 19.39
N THR A 393 -12.22 -12.29 19.09
CA THR A 393 -12.23 -11.23 20.10
C THR A 393 -13.54 -11.22 20.90
N PRO A 394 -13.57 -10.58 22.09
CA PRO A 394 -14.81 -10.38 22.84
C PRO A 394 -15.90 -9.62 22.05
N SER A 395 -15.51 -8.84 21.03
CA SER A 395 -16.46 -8.16 20.14
C SER A 395 -17.17 -9.18 19.23
N CYS A 396 -16.40 -10.02 18.52
CA CYS A 396 -16.94 -11.07 17.65
C CYS A 396 -17.77 -12.10 18.40
N LYS A 397 -17.34 -12.51 19.59
CA LYS A 397 -18.10 -13.44 20.44
C LYS A 397 -19.47 -12.89 20.84
N ARG A 398 -19.57 -11.56 21.06
CA ARG A 398 -20.85 -10.90 21.37
C ARG A 398 -21.81 -10.88 20.17
N LYS A 399 -21.29 -10.64 18.95
CA LYS A 399 -22.08 -10.72 17.70
C LYS A 399 -22.73 -12.11 17.54
N LEU A 400 -22.01 -13.18 17.90
CA LEU A 400 -22.51 -14.56 17.83
C LEU A 400 -23.65 -14.84 18.83
N THR A 401 -23.59 -14.25 20.03
CA THR A 401 -24.62 -14.41 21.07
C THR A 401 -25.89 -13.61 20.82
N SER A 402 -25.81 -12.44 20.17
CA SER A 402 -27.02 -11.65 19.83
C SER A 402 -27.89 -12.31 18.77
N VAL A 403 -27.32 -13.16 17.92
CA VAL A 403 -28.07 -13.96 16.94
C VAL A 403 -28.86 -15.10 17.62
N LYS A 404 -28.45 -15.56 18.81
CA LYS A 404 -29.11 -16.67 19.53
C LYS A 404 -30.31 -16.26 20.40
N THR A 405 -30.62 -14.96 20.56
CA THR A 405 -31.67 -14.47 21.49
C THR A 405 -32.92 -13.89 20.83
N SER A 406 -33.22 -14.21 19.57
CA SER A 406 -34.52 -13.89 18.98
C SER A 406 -35.38 -15.16 18.78
N PRO A 407 -36.34 -15.45 19.67
CA PRO A 407 -37.46 -16.31 19.34
C PRO A 407 -38.43 -15.55 18.43
N SER A 408 -38.91 -16.27 17.42
CA SER A 408 -40.03 -15.91 16.57
C SER A 408 -41.31 -15.65 17.38
N GLU A 409 -41.75 -14.40 17.46
CA GLU A 409 -43.15 -14.05 17.68
C GLU A 409 -43.58 -12.97 16.68
N GLY A 410 -44.80 -13.16 16.16
CA GLY A 410 -45.28 -12.54 14.92
C GLY A 410 -45.58 -11.04 14.98
N SER A 411 -45.48 -10.46 13.79
CA SER A 411 -46.23 -9.31 13.28
C SER A 411 -46.63 -8.19 14.25
N ALA A 412 -45.83 -7.12 14.28
CA ALA A 412 -46.34 -5.75 14.30
C ALA A 412 -45.28 -4.77 13.76
N SER A 413 -45.72 -3.94 12.83
CA SER A 413 -45.03 -2.84 12.13
C SER A 413 -44.03 -2.05 13.00
N ALA A 414 -42.79 -1.84 12.52
CA ALA A 414 -41.83 -0.93 13.16
C ALA A 414 -40.89 -0.25 12.14
N ASN A 415 -41.37 0.84 11.55
CA ASN A 415 -40.56 1.83 10.83
C ASN A 415 -39.95 2.83 11.82
N THR A 416 -39.13 2.40 12.78
CA THR A 416 -38.49 3.33 13.73
C THR A 416 -37.21 2.75 14.36
N SER A 417 -36.09 2.73 13.63
CA SER A 417 -34.77 2.45 14.27
C SER A 417 -33.56 3.05 13.55
N VAL A 418 -33.70 3.57 12.32
CA VAL A 418 -32.57 4.14 11.56
C VAL A 418 -32.22 5.60 11.93
N LYS A 419 -33.11 6.32 12.62
CA LYS A 419 -32.90 7.75 12.96
C LYS A 419 -32.22 8.01 14.31
N GLN A 420 -32.13 7.04 15.21
CA GLN A 420 -31.56 7.27 16.55
C GLN A 420 -30.05 7.06 16.61
N SER A 421 -29.50 6.09 15.88
CA SER A 421 -28.04 5.80 15.86
C SER A 421 -27.23 6.87 15.12
N THR A 422 -27.79 7.41 14.03
CA THR A 422 -27.16 8.49 13.25
C THR A 422 -27.05 9.78 14.06
N ASN A 423 -28.07 10.10 14.86
CA ASN A 423 -28.09 11.30 15.71
C ASN A 423 -27.10 11.21 16.89
N THR A 424 -26.85 10.01 17.42
CA THR A 424 -25.87 9.85 18.53
C THR A 424 -24.43 10.02 18.05
N ASN A 425 -24.12 9.55 16.83
CA ASN A 425 -22.79 9.69 16.25
C ASN A 425 -22.48 11.14 15.84
N VAL A 426 -23.46 11.88 15.30
CA VAL A 426 -23.30 13.31 14.99
C VAL A 426 -23.06 14.13 16.26
N GLN A 427 -23.77 13.83 17.35
CA GLN A 427 -23.62 14.52 18.64
C GLN A 427 -22.23 14.29 19.26
N MET A 428 -21.71 13.06 19.25
CA MET A 428 -20.35 12.76 19.73
C MET A 428 -19.26 13.50 18.92
N ILE A 429 -19.44 13.61 17.61
CA ILE A 429 -18.49 14.30 16.74
C ILE A 429 -18.53 15.82 16.95
N GLN A 430 -19.72 16.39 17.19
CA GLN A 430 -19.87 17.81 17.56
C GLN A 430 -19.28 18.15 18.93
N ASP A 431 -19.40 17.24 19.91
CA ASP A 431 -18.83 17.44 21.24
C ASP A 431 -17.28 17.44 21.20
N LEU A 432 -16.68 16.69 20.27
CA LEU A 432 -15.23 16.66 20.04
C LEU A 432 -14.72 17.85 19.21
N PHE A 433 -15.55 18.38 18.29
CA PHE A 433 -15.17 19.46 17.38
C PHE A 433 -16.28 20.52 17.24
N PRO A 434 -16.46 21.40 18.25
CA PRO A 434 -17.61 22.30 18.35
C PRO A 434 -17.66 23.43 17.31
N HIS A 435 -16.67 23.51 16.42
CA HIS A 435 -16.57 24.49 15.35
C HIS A 435 -16.95 23.91 13.97
N LEU A 436 -17.20 22.60 13.86
CA LEU A 436 -17.70 21.99 12.63
C LEU A 436 -19.22 22.17 12.52
N ASP A 437 -19.64 22.84 11.44
CA ASP A 437 -21.06 22.98 11.08
C ASP A 437 -21.63 21.63 10.64
N GLU A 438 -22.84 21.31 11.10
CA GLU A 438 -23.50 20.00 11.05
C GLU A 438 -23.62 19.46 9.61
N LYS A 439 -23.67 20.36 8.64
CA LYS A 439 -23.72 20.09 7.20
C LYS A 439 -22.46 19.43 6.61
N TYR A 440 -21.35 19.40 7.35
CA TYR A 440 -20.09 18.79 6.91
C TYR A 440 -19.86 17.38 7.50
N ILE A 441 -20.76 16.89 8.36
CA ILE A 441 -20.67 15.55 8.94
C ILE A 441 -21.52 14.60 8.09
N GLN A 442 -20.88 13.91 7.13
CA GLN A 442 -21.52 12.80 6.41
C GLN A 442 -21.20 11.49 7.11
N VAL A 443 -22.22 10.87 7.70
CA VAL A 443 -22.15 9.51 8.26
C VAL A 443 -22.63 8.57 7.16
N SER A 444 -21.71 7.78 6.60
CA SER A 444 -22.01 6.69 5.67
C SER A 444 -22.66 5.51 6.40
#